data_AF-A0A945KTD7-F1
#
_entry.id   AF-A0A945KTD7-F1
#
_cell.length_a   1.000
_cell.length_b   1.000
_cell.length_c   1.000
_cell.angle_alpha   90.00
_cell.angle_beta   90.00
_cell.angle_gamma   90.00
#
_symmetry.space_group_name_H-M   'P 1'
#
loop_
_entity.id
_entity.type
_entity.pdbx_description
1 polymer ?
#
loop_
_entity_poly.entity_id
_entity_poly.type
_entity_poly.pdbx_seq_one_letter_code
_entity_poly.pdbx_strand_id
1 'polypeptide(L)' 'MNLVAVVHGGNLGEMASARRAVRENMGDAAFVDACATIASFSAVVKIADGAGIPLEDFKEEATRDLRAELSINDFQS' A
#
# COMPACT_ATOMS: atom_id res chain seq x y z
N MET A 1 -2.53 -13.03 13.79
CA MET A 1 -1.40 -12.98 12.84
C MET A 1 -1.32 -11.56 12.28
N ASN A 2 -0.26 -10.80 12.52
CA ASN A 2 -0.12 -9.44 12.00
C ASN A 2 0.61 -9.47 10.65
N LEU A 3 -0.13 -9.42 9.53
CA LEU A 3 0.42 -9.43 8.17
C LEU A 3 1.47 -8.34 7.97
N VAL A 4 1.23 -7.14 8.49
CA VAL A 4 2.11 -5.98 8.32
C VAL A 4 3.48 -6.24 8.97
N ALA A 5 3.49 -6.74 10.20
CA ALA A 5 4.73 -7.09 10.90
C ALA A 5 5.53 -8.18 10.15
N VAL A 6 4.84 -9.19 9.60
CA VAL A 6 5.46 -10.27 8.83
C VAL A 6 6.07 -9.76 7.51
N VAL A 7 5.39 -8.84 6.82
CA VAL A 7 5.92 -8.20 5.60
C VAL A 7 7.17 -7.38 5.92
N HIS A 8 7.17 -6.60 7.01
CA HIS A 8 8.35 -5.86 7.44
C HIS A 8 9.52 -6.76 7.84
N GLY A 9 9.25 -7.95 8.38
CA GLY A 9 10.27 -8.94 8.73
C GLY A 9 10.94 -9.62 7.52
N GLY A 10 10.33 -9.56 6.32
CA GLY A 10 10.93 -10.03 5.07
C GLY A 10 11.08 -11.55 4.92
N ASN A 11 10.64 -12.36 5.89
CA ASN A 11 10.72 -13.82 5.80
C ASN A 11 9.69 -14.37 4.80
N LEU A 12 10.17 -14.94 3.69
CA LEU A 12 9.33 -15.45 2.60
C LEU A 12 8.35 -16.55 3.04
N GLY A 13 8.77 -17.44 3.95
CA GLY A 13 7.93 -18.52 4.46
C GLY A 13 6.80 -18.01 5.36
N GLU A 14 7.10 -17.05 6.22
CA GLU A 14 6.11 -16.39 7.08
C GLU A 14 5.13 -15.57 6.25
N MET A 15 5.62 -14.81 5.26
CA MET A 15 4.78 -14.06 4.33
C MET A 15 3.84 -14.97 3.53
N ALA A 16 4.32 -16.12 3.05
CA ALA A 16 3.48 -17.10 2.38
C ALA A 16 2.38 -17.65 3.30
N SER A 17 2.71 -17.90 4.57
CA SER A 17 1.76 -18.39 5.56
C SER A 17 0.71 -17.34 5.94
N ALA A 18 1.13 -16.10 6.16
CA ALA A 18 0.23 -14.98 6.44
C ALA A 18 -0.74 -14.72 5.27
N ARG A 19 -0.25 -14.78 4.03
CA ARG A 19 -1.09 -14.62 2.84
C ARG A 19 -2.14 -15.74 2.71
N ARG A 20 -1.77 -17.00 3.00
CA ARG A 20 -2.73 -18.11 3.04
C ARG A 20 -3.82 -17.87 4.08
N ALA A 21 -3.44 -17.44 5.29
CA ALA A 21 -4.41 -17.14 6.35
C ALA A 21 -5.41 -16.03 5.94
N VAL A 22 -4.96 -14.99 5.22
CA VAL A 22 -5.86 -13.95 4.69
C VAL A 22 -6.81 -14.52 3.64
N ARG A 23 -6.30 -15.32 2.69
CA ARG A 23 -7.13 -15.98 1.67
C ARG A 23 -8.19 -16.88 2.31
N GLU A 24 -7.81 -17.70 3.27
CA GLU A 24 -8.72 -18.61 3.98
C GLU A 24 -9.81 -17.86 4.76
N ASN A 25 -9.49 -16.69 5.32
CA ASN A 25 -10.45 -15.87 6.06
C ASN A 25 -11.46 -15.17 5.13
N MET A 26 -10.99 -14.63 4.00
CA MET A 26 -11.82 -13.83 3.09
C MET A 26 -12.57 -14.67 2.04
N GLY A 27 -12.04 -15.84 1.70
CA GLY A 27 -12.46 -16.63 0.55
C GLY A 27 -11.83 -16.16 -0.76
N ASP A 28 -11.82 -17.06 -1.75
CA ASP A 28 -11.04 -16.90 -2.98
C ASP A 28 -11.45 -15.68 -3.81
N ALA A 29 -12.75 -15.43 -3.98
CA ALA A 29 -13.24 -14.30 -4.78
C ALA A 29 -12.81 -12.96 -4.17
N ALA A 30 -13.10 -12.73 -2.88
CA ALA A 30 -12.73 -11.51 -2.19
C ALA A 30 -11.20 -11.33 -2.10
N PHE A 31 -10.45 -12.43 -1.98
CA PHE A 31 -9.00 -12.38 -2.01
C PHE A 31 -8.46 -11.91 -3.36
N VAL A 32 -9.00 -12.42 -4.48
CA VAL A 32 -8.63 -11.99 -5.83
C VAL A 32 -8.95 -10.50 -6.04
N ASP A 33 -10.14 -10.05 -5.65
CA ASP A 33 -10.54 -8.64 -5.78
C ASP A 33 -9.65 -7.70 -4.96
N ALA A 34 -9.28 -8.12 -3.75
CA ALA A 34 -8.34 -7.37 -2.91
C ALA A 34 -6.95 -7.28 -3.58
N CYS A 35 -6.45 -8.38 -4.12
CA CYS A 35 -5.19 -8.38 -4.87
C CYS A 35 -5.23 -7.46 -6.09
N ALA A 36 -6.32 -7.49 -6.87
CA ALA A 36 -6.49 -6.64 -8.04
C ALA A 36 -6.55 -5.15 -7.67
N THR A 37 -7.22 -4.82 -6.58
CA THR A 37 -7.28 -3.45 -6.03
C THR A 37 -5.89 -2.97 -5.63
N ILE A 38 -5.15 -3.77 -4.84
CA ILE A 38 -3.78 -3.44 -4.42
C ILE A 38 -2.85 -3.27 -5.64
N ALA A 39 -2.95 -4.14 -6.64
CA ALA A 39 -2.16 -4.06 -7.86
C ALA A 39 -2.44 -2.75 -8.63
N SER A 40 -3.72 -2.33 -8.69
CA SER A 40 -4.13 -1.09 -9.36
C SER A 40 -3.51 0.14 -8.69
N PHE A 41 -3.61 0.25 -7.35
CA PHE A 41 -2.97 1.33 -6.60
C PHE A 41 -1.44 1.26 -6.61
N SER A 42 -0.87 0.06 -6.77
CA SER A 42 0.58 -0.09 -6.95
C SER A 42 1.08 0.39 -8.32
N ALA A 43 0.27 0.25 -9.37
CA ALA A 43 0.64 0.60 -10.73
C ALA A 43 0.41 2.09 -11.02
N VAL A 44 -0.79 2.60 -10.74
CA VAL A 44 -1.17 3.99 -11.06
C VAL A 44 -0.30 4.99 -10.31
N VAL A 45 0.00 4.74 -9.04
CA VAL A 45 0.87 5.61 -8.23
C VAL A 45 2.26 5.72 -8.83
N LYS A 46 2.88 4.59 -9.21
CA LYS A 46 4.21 4.61 -9.86
C LYS A 46 4.22 5.38 -11.18
N ILE A 47 3.14 5.30 -11.96
CA ILE A 47 3.02 6.07 -13.20
C ILE A 47 2.90 7.55 -12.89
N ALA A 48 2.07 7.93 -11.92
CA ALA A 48 1.90 9.32 -11.49
C ALA A 48 3.21 9.91 -10.98
N ASP A 49 3.92 9.19 -10.11
CA ASP A 49 5.23 9.58 -9.58
C ASP A 49 6.26 9.73 -10.70
N GLY A 50 6.33 8.75 -11.61
CA GLY A 50 7.28 8.76 -12.72
C GLY A 50 7.00 9.84 -13.78
N ALA A 51 5.75 10.28 -13.89
CA ALA A 51 5.34 11.36 -14.80
C ALA A 51 5.34 12.75 -14.13
N GLY A 52 5.54 12.83 -12.81
CA GLY A 52 5.50 14.08 -12.05
C GLY A 52 4.11 14.69 -11.97
N ILE A 53 3.05 13.86 -11.88
CA ILE A 53 1.68 14.36 -11.72
C ILE A 53 1.56 15.05 -10.35
N PRO A 54 1.19 16.34 -10.29
CA PRO A 54 1.10 17.05 -9.03
C PRO A 54 -0.11 16.58 -8.20
N LEU A 55 0.03 16.66 -6.88
CA LEU A 55 -1.08 16.46 -5.95
C LEU A 55 -2.05 17.65 -6.04
N GLU A 56 -3.35 17.38 -6.10
CA GLU A 56 -4.37 18.43 -6.12
C GLU A 56 -4.54 19.07 -4.73
N ASP A 57 -4.79 20.39 -4.70
CA ASP A 57 -4.83 21.21 -3.48
C ASP A 57 -5.70 20.63 -2.36
N PHE A 58 -6.90 20.12 -2.69
CA PHE A 58 -7.80 19.56 -1.69
C PHE A 58 -7.27 18.26 -1.06
N LYS A 59 -6.48 17.47 -1.80
CA LYS A 59 -5.81 16.27 -1.27
C LYS A 59 -4.57 16.65 -0.48
N GLU A 60 -3.87 17.70 -0.92
CA GLU A 60 -2.74 18.26 -0.20
C GLU A 60 -3.14 18.70 1.21
N GLU A 61 -4.24 19.45 1.31
CA GLU A 61 -4.81 19.90 2.56
C GLU A 61 -5.29 18.72 3.43
N ALA A 62 -6.06 17.79 2.86
CA ALA A 62 -6.60 16.65 3.59
C ALA A 62 -5.52 15.70 4.15
N THR A 63 -4.31 15.69 3.56
CA THR A 63 -3.21 14.78 3.94
C THR A 63 -2.03 15.49 4.58
N ARG A 64 -2.13 16.80 4.87
CA ARG A 64 -1.05 17.62 5.40
C ARG A 64 -0.37 17.02 6.63
N ASP A 65 -1.18 16.72 7.65
CA ASP A 65 -0.67 16.23 8.93
C ASP A 65 -0.10 14.82 8.81
N LEU A 66 -0.74 13.95 8.02
CA LEU A 66 -0.25 12.58 7.75
C LEU A 66 1.11 12.60 7.04
N ARG A 67 1.29 13.46 6.03
CA ARG A 67 2.57 13.58 5.32
C ARG A 67 3.67 14.13 6.23
N ALA A 68 3.33 15.04 7.14
CA ALA A 68 4.26 15.53 8.15
C ALA A 68 4.66 14.43 9.15
N GLU A 69 3.69 13.67 9.67
CA GLU A 69 3.93 12.54 10.60
C GLU A 69 4.83 11.47 9.97
N LEU A 70 4.61 11.16 8.70
CA LEU A 70 5.41 10.18 7.95
C LEU A 70 6.74 10.75 7.41
N SER A 71 7.09 12.01 7.74
CA SER A 71 8.28 12.71 7.25
C SER A 71 8.39 12.74 5.71
N ILE A 72 7.26 12.65 5.00
CA ILE A 72 7.21 12.65 3.52
C ILE A 72 7.66 14.00 2.96
N ASN A 73 7.41 15.08 3.69
CA ASN A 73 7.78 16.44 3.31
C ASN A 73 9.32 16.62 3.18
N ASP A 74 10.12 15.72 3.74
CA ASP A 74 11.58 15.78 3.69
C ASP A 74 12.15 15.20 2.38
N PHE A 75 11.34 14.48 1.61
CA PHE A 75 11.76 13.80 0.38
C PHE A 75 11.43 14.60 -0.90
N GLN A 76 11.26 15.91 -0.79
CA GLN A 76 10.93 16.77 -1.94
C GLN A 76 12.05 16.80 -2.99
N SER A 77 11.66 16.76 -4.27
CA SER A 77 12.47 17.21 -5.42
C SER A 77 12.04 18.62 -5.82
#